data_AF-A0A161VQY0-F1
#
_entry.id   AF-A0A161VQY0-F1
#
_cell.length_a   1.000
_cell.length_b   1.000
_cell.length_c   1.000
_cell.angle_alpha   90.00
_cell.angle_beta   90.00
_cell.angle_gamma   90.00
#
_symmetry.space_group_name_H-M   'P 1'
#
loop_
_entity.id
_entity.type
_entity.pdbx_description
1 polymer ?
#
loop_
_entity_poly.entity_id
_entity_poly.type
_entity_poly.pdbx_seq_one_letter_code
_entity_poly.pdbx_strand_id
1 'polypeptide(L)'
;MSSSCIPCNRPFGSEEALHQHLRDSPVHAPSFDCETCNRPFGSEEALQQHLRDSPAHQQNTRTPLDAFFRSYLTFDYDPSLAPTDSYANLQKHKGWHRDQTESTDAWNRYQNALEKEFKMWYGAEDDLAAWHALCRAIGIKPLPETCEQCEKAARRTHVNIVDLIECRRGNKGRVQTFRNVEELRTYTRMTGKVFRNRFNQEDGNVVLRHLLRNIFRESL
;
A
#
# COMPACT_ATOMS: atom_id res chain seq x y z
N MET A 1 -35.06 12.94 17.67
CA MET A 1 -33.77 13.63 17.46
C MET A 1 -32.88 12.68 16.67
N SER A 2 -32.22 13.12 15.61
CA SER A 2 -31.27 12.28 14.87
C SER A 2 -29.96 12.23 15.64
N SER A 3 -29.64 11.09 16.25
CA SER A 3 -28.39 10.89 16.96
C SER A 3 -27.33 10.46 15.94
N SER A 4 -26.26 11.22 15.78
CA SER A 4 -25.15 10.85 14.88
C SER A 4 -23.89 10.53 15.69
N CYS A 5 -23.09 9.58 15.20
CA CYS A 5 -21.80 9.27 15.78
C CYS A 5 -20.81 10.39 15.46
N ILE A 6 -20.30 11.12 16.45
CA ILE A 6 -19.34 12.23 16.23
C ILE A 6 -18.03 11.73 15.59
N PRO A 7 -17.41 10.62 16.04
CA PRO A 7 -16.18 10.11 15.43
C PRO A 7 -16.25 9.73 13.93
N CYS A 8 -17.40 9.21 13.45
CA CYS A 8 -17.54 8.78 12.04
C CYS A 8 -18.64 9.51 11.25
N ASN A 9 -19.31 10.48 11.88
CA ASN A 9 -20.42 11.27 11.35
C ASN A 9 -21.60 10.46 10.78
N ARG A 10 -21.78 9.21 11.24
CA ARG A 10 -22.86 8.33 10.78
C ARG A 10 -24.19 8.66 11.48
N PRO A 11 -25.30 8.85 10.76
CA PRO A 11 -26.60 9.12 11.36
C PRO A 11 -27.30 7.83 11.82
N PHE A 12 -28.02 7.90 12.95
CA PHE A 12 -28.83 6.82 13.50
C PHE A 12 -30.26 7.30 13.77
N GLY A 13 -31.20 6.36 13.61
CA GLY A 13 -32.63 6.61 13.85
C GLY A 13 -33.01 6.64 15.34
N SER A 14 -32.12 6.16 16.23
CA SER A 14 -32.32 6.19 17.68
C SER A 14 -31.00 6.28 18.44
N GLU A 15 -31.08 6.65 19.71
CA GLU A 15 -29.92 6.72 20.61
C GLU A 15 -29.39 5.31 20.97
N GLU A 16 -30.28 4.32 21.08
CA GLU A 16 -29.90 2.92 21.30
C GLU A 16 -29.11 2.36 20.12
N ALA A 17 -29.52 2.68 18.89
CA ALA A 17 -28.79 2.29 17.69
C ALA A 17 -27.39 2.95 17.64
N LEU A 18 -27.27 4.21 18.06
CA LEU A 18 -25.98 4.88 18.19
C LEU A 18 -25.11 4.24 19.29
N HIS A 19 -25.68 3.93 20.46
CA HIS A 19 -24.94 3.29 21.55
C HIS A 19 -24.48 1.88 21.18
N GLN A 20 -25.32 1.10 20.48
CA GLN A 20 -24.91 -0.20 19.96
C GLN A 20 -23.78 -0.07 18.95
N HIS A 21 -23.88 0.90 18.04
CA HIS A 21 -22.81 1.21 17.09
C HIS A 21 -21.48 1.57 17.77
N LEU A 22 -21.50 2.43 18.78
CA LEU A 22 -20.28 2.81 19.50
C LEU A 22 -19.61 1.62 20.23
N ARG A 23 -20.41 0.64 20.68
CA ARG A 23 -19.90 -0.58 21.34
C ARG A 23 -19.34 -1.60 20.37
N ASP A 24 -20.06 -1.86 19.28
CA ASP A 24 -19.76 -3.00 18.41
C ASP A 24 -18.95 -2.63 17.17
N SER A 25 -18.90 -1.33 16.81
CA SER A 25 -18.22 -0.92 15.59
C SER A 25 -16.71 -1.03 15.75
N PRO A 26 -16.01 -1.81 14.91
CA PRO A 26 -14.55 -1.93 14.95
C PRO A 26 -13.85 -0.60 14.63
N VAL A 27 -14.56 0.40 14.09
CA VAL A 27 -14.05 1.76 13.83
C VAL A 27 -13.92 2.59 15.12
N HIS A 28 -14.59 2.18 16.21
CA HIS A 28 -14.56 2.85 17.52
C HIS A 28 -13.98 1.98 18.62
N ALA A 29 -13.73 0.70 18.35
CA ALA A 29 -12.99 -0.15 19.25
C ALA A 29 -11.61 0.47 19.56
N PRO A 30 -11.15 0.46 20.83
CA PRO A 30 -9.76 0.72 21.14
C PRO A 30 -8.89 -0.16 20.25
N SER A 31 -8.06 0.45 19.42
CA SER A 31 -7.18 -0.28 18.50
C SER A 31 -5.75 -0.16 18.97
N PHE A 32 -5.07 -1.29 18.97
CA PHE A 32 -3.63 -1.39 19.17
C PHE A 32 -3.02 -1.39 17.78
N ASP A 33 -2.52 -0.22 17.36
CA ASP A 33 -2.01 -0.03 16.01
C ASP A 33 -0.53 -0.39 15.94
N CYS A 34 -0.14 -1.21 14.97
CA CYS A 34 1.28 -1.39 14.69
C CYS A 34 1.85 -0.09 14.12
N GLU A 35 2.80 0.54 14.80
CA GLU A 35 3.39 1.81 14.36
C GLU A 35 4.04 1.72 12.96
N THR A 36 4.58 0.55 12.61
CA THR A 36 5.28 0.34 11.33
C THR A 36 4.31 0.13 10.16
N CYS A 37 3.26 -0.68 10.32
CA CYS A 37 2.32 -0.98 9.23
C CYS A 37 0.93 -0.34 9.38
N ASN A 38 0.68 0.44 10.43
CA ASN A 38 -0.61 1.06 10.76
C ASN A 38 -1.79 0.09 10.68
N ARG A 39 -1.53 -1.20 10.91
CA ARG A 39 -2.57 -2.23 10.95
C ARG A 39 -3.18 -2.23 12.35
N PRO A 40 -4.51 -2.09 12.47
CA PRO A 40 -5.19 -2.11 13.75
C PRO A 40 -5.37 -3.55 14.26
N PHE A 41 -5.20 -3.73 15.56
CA PHE A 41 -5.49 -4.97 16.28
C PHE A 41 -6.49 -4.72 17.40
N GLY A 42 -7.35 -5.70 17.67
CA GLY A 42 -8.36 -5.62 18.72
C GLY A 42 -7.81 -5.81 20.15
N SER A 43 -6.56 -6.24 20.29
CA SER A 43 -5.88 -6.36 21.59
C SER A 43 -4.37 -6.20 21.47
N GLU A 44 -3.70 -5.88 22.59
CA GLU A 44 -2.24 -5.81 22.67
C GLU A 44 -1.61 -7.16 22.36
N GLU A 45 -2.20 -8.27 22.83
CA GLU A 45 -1.69 -9.63 22.58
C GLU A 45 -1.72 -9.96 21.08
N ALA A 46 -2.77 -9.55 20.38
CA ALA A 46 -2.88 -9.71 18.93
C ALA A 46 -1.84 -8.87 18.19
N LEU A 47 -1.57 -7.63 18.64
CA LEU A 47 -0.48 -6.80 18.11
C LEU A 47 0.88 -7.45 18.35
N GLN A 48 1.15 -7.93 19.57
CA GLN A 48 2.42 -8.57 19.92
C GLN A 48 2.63 -9.88 19.15
N GLN A 49 1.58 -10.67 18.94
CA GLN A 49 1.65 -11.86 18.08
C GLN A 49 1.99 -11.47 16.64
N HIS A 50 1.35 -10.43 16.10
CA HIS A 50 1.66 -9.92 14.77
C HIS A 50 3.11 -9.43 14.64
N LEU A 51 3.64 -8.72 15.62
CA LEU A 51 5.04 -8.26 15.60
C LEU A 51 6.04 -9.44 15.58
N ARG A 52 5.72 -10.56 16.24
CA ARG A 52 6.56 -11.77 16.25
C ARG A 52 6.46 -12.59 14.96
N ASP A 53 5.24 -12.77 14.47
CA ASP A 53 4.97 -13.76 13.41
C ASP A 53 4.95 -13.16 12.01
N SER A 54 4.70 -11.85 11.89
CA SER A 54 4.56 -11.22 10.59
C SER A 54 5.92 -11.12 9.90
N PRO A 55 6.05 -11.65 8.66
CA PRO A 55 7.24 -11.44 7.85
C PRO A 55 7.53 -9.95 7.60
N ALA A 56 6.57 -9.06 7.82
CA ALA A 56 6.73 -7.63 7.67
C ALA A 56 7.48 -6.96 8.85
N HIS A 57 7.62 -7.65 9.99
CA HIS A 57 8.21 -7.11 11.23
C HIS A 57 9.34 -7.96 11.81
N GLN A 58 9.53 -9.19 11.32
CA GLN A 58 10.72 -9.95 11.65
C GLN A 58 11.96 -9.18 11.13
N GLN A 59 12.88 -8.81 12.03
CA GLN A 59 14.06 -8.00 11.67
C GLN A 59 15.03 -8.67 10.67
N ASN A 60 14.74 -9.91 10.26
CA ASN A 60 15.55 -10.72 9.35
C ASN A 60 14.84 -11.14 8.06
N THR A 61 13.56 -10.82 7.88
CA THR A 61 12.84 -11.15 6.65
C THR A 61 13.18 -10.14 5.57
N ARG A 62 14.09 -10.55 4.69
CA ARG A 62 14.37 -9.87 3.42
C ARG A 62 13.04 -9.70 2.69
N THR A 63 12.60 -8.47 2.51
CA THR A 63 11.43 -8.17 1.69
C THR A 63 11.64 -8.69 0.25
N PRO A 64 10.58 -8.83 -0.56
CA PRO A 64 10.73 -9.20 -1.96
C PRO A 64 11.70 -8.29 -2.74
N LEU A 65 11.68 -6.97 -2.50
CA LEU A 65 12.65 -6.05 -3.11
C LEU A 65 14.08 -6.27 -2.59
N ASP A 66 14.24 -6.48 -1.29
CA ASP A 66 15.54 -6.80 -0.70
C ASP A 66 16.15 -8.06 -1.32
N ALA A 67 15.33 -9.10 -1.53
CA ALA A 67 15.74 -10.33 -2.17
C ALA A 67 16.14 -10.09 -3.64
N PHE A 68 15.40 -9.24 -4.35
CA PHE A 68 15.71 -8.83 -5.71
C PHE A 68 17.07 -8.11 -5.80
N PHE A 69 17.27 -7.03 -5.05
CA PHE A 69 18.50 -6.25 -5.13
C PHE A 69 19.72 -7.05 -4.68
N ARG A 70 19.60 -7.82 -3.60
CA ARG A 70 20.70 -8.68 -3.12
C ARG A 70 21.00 -9.89 -4.02
N SER A 71 20.17 -10.17 -5.04
CA SER A 71 20.51 -11.19 -6.04
C SER A 71 21.65 -10.74 -6.97
N TYR A 72 21.98 -9.45 -6.98
CA TYR A 72 23.12 -8.90 -7.71
C TYR A 72 24.34 -8.77 -6.78
N LEU A 73 25.13 -9.83 -6.64
CA LEU A 73 26.24 -9.91 -5.68
C LEU A 73 27.30 -8.81 -5.80
N THR A 74 27.47 -8.21 -6.98
CA THR A 74 28.44 -7.13 -7.22
C THR A 74 27.85 -5.74 -7.05
N PHE A 75 26.55 -5.62 -6.76
CA PHE A 75 25.87 -4.35 -6.55
C PHE A 75 25.83 -4.05 -5.06
N ASP A 76 26.36 -2.90 -4.66
CA ASP A 76 26.31 -2.43 -3.28
C ASP A 76 24.90 -1.90 -2.96
N TYR A 77 24.07 -2.77 -2.41
CA TYR A 77 22.67 -2.48 -2.15
C TYR A 77 22.47 -1.83 -0.78
N ASP A 78 22.03 -0.58 -0.80
CA ASP A 78 21.59 0.17 0.39
C ASP A 78 20.06 0.06 0.58
N PRO A 79 19.57 -0.68 1.60
CA PRO A 79 18.14 -0.84 1.85
C PRO A 79 17.44 0.44 2.36
N SER A 80 18.19 1.48 2.75
CA SER A 80 17.63 2.76 3.20
C SER A 80 17.17 3.65 2.04
N LEU A 81 17.66 3.38 0.82
CA LEU A 81 17.27 4.10 -0.38
C LEU A 81 15.87 3.72 -0.85
N ALA A 82 15.22 4.63 -1.57
CA ALA A 82 13.97 4.33 -2.25
C ALA A 82 14.18 3.19 -3.28
N PRO A 83 13.19 2.32 -3.50
CA PRO A 83 13.29 1.26 -4.51
C PRO A 83 13.61 1.80 -5.91
N THR A 84 13.08 2.97 -6.28
CA THR A 84 13.41 3.62 -7.56
C THR A 84 14.85 4.05 -7.65
N ASP A 85 15.40 4.62 -6.57
CA ASP A 85 16.78 5.09 -6.54
C ASP A 85 17.75 3.90 -6.57
N SER A 86 17.42 2.85 -5.81
CA SER A 86 18.13 1.57 -5.83
C SER A 86 18.14 0.96 -7.22
N TYR A 87 16.99 0.96 -7.91
CA TYR A 87 16.89 0.44 -9.28
C TYR A 87 17.67 1.29 -10.28
N ALA A 88 17.60 2.62 -10.20
CA ALA A 88 18.38 3.51 -11.05
C ALA A 88 19.89 3.32 -10.87
N ASN A 89 20.34 3.11 -9.63
CA ASN A 89 21.74 2.79 -9.32
C ASN A 89 22.14 1.43 -9.88
N LEU A 90 21.27 0.41 -9.77
CA LEU A 90 21.51 -0.90 -10.36
C LEU A 90 21.63 -0.82 -11.89
N GLN A 91 20.76 -0.06 -12.56
CA GLN A 91 20.82 0.16 -14.01
C GLN A 91 22.16 0.79 -14.43
N LYS A 92 22.63 1.79 -13.68
CA LYS A 92 23.93 2.43 -13.91
C LYS A 92 25.09 1.44 -13.68
N HIS A 93 25.05 0.69 -12.59
CA HIS A 93 26.07 -0.32 -12.25
C HIS A 93 26.21 -1.41 -13.32
N LYS A 94 25.08 -1.83 -13.91
CA LYS A 94 25.07 -2.84 -14.97
C LYS A 94 25.30 -2.28 -16.37
N GLY A 95 25.31 -0.97 -16.54
CA GLY A 95 25.44 -0.33 -17.86
C GLY A 95 24.30 -0.70 -18.82
N TRP A 96 23.09 -0.91 -18.29
CA TRP A 96 21.97 -1.37 -19.11
C TRP A 96 21.46 -0.25 -20.04
N HIS A 97 21.34 -0.59 -21.32
CA HIS A 97 20.72 0.26 -22.33
C HIS A 97 19.28 -0.17 -22.64
N ARG A 98 18.56 0.70 -23.35
CA ARG A 98 17.20 0.39 -23.86
C ARG A 98 17.30 -0.82 -24.80
N ASP A 99 16.33 -1.73 -24.69
CA ASP A 99 16.14 -2.91 -25.56
C ASP A 99 17.12 -4.07 -25.37
N GLN A 100 17.91 -4.07 -24.29
CA GLN A 100 18.63 -5.28 -23.84
C GLN A 100 17.69 -6.26 -23.15
N THR A 101 17.85 -7.56 -23.45
CA THR A 101 17.05 -8.63 -22.86
C THR A 101 17.25 -8.70 -21.34
N GLU A 102 18.49 -8.57 -20.87
CA GLU A 102 18.84 -8.60 -19.44
C GLU A 102 18.23 -7.42 -18.68
N SER A 103 18.25 -6.22 -19.29
CA SER A 103 17.60 -5.02 -18.75
C SER A 103 16.09 -5.21 -18.63
N THR A 104 15.49 -5.85 -19.64
CA THR A 104 14.05 -6.17 -19.66
C THR A 104 13.68 -7.22 -18.61
N ASP A 105 14.47 -8.28 -18.46
CA ASP A 105 14.27 -9.30 -17.43
C ASP A 105 14.39 -8.71 -16.03
N ALA A 106 15.44 -7.92 -15.79
CA ALA A 106 15.65 -7.24 -14.52
C ALA A 106 14.49 -6.31 -14.16
N TRP A 107 13.98 -5.55 -15.14
CA TRP A 107 12.79 -4.71 -14.93
C TRP A 107 11.56 -5.54 -14.58
N ASN A 108 11.33 -6.66 -15.27
CA ASN A 108 10.20 -7.55 -14.95
C ASN A 108 10.32 -8.15 -13.55
N ARG A 109 11.51 -8.56 -13.13
CA ARG A 109 11.78 -9.08 -11.78
C ARG A 109 11.61 -8.02 -10.71
N TYR A 110 12.06 -6.78 -10.96
CA TYR A 110 11.84 -5.64 -10.09
C TYR A 110 10.33 -5.33 -9.91
N GLN A 111 9.57 -5.31 -11.01
CA GLN A 111 8.12 -5.08 -10.97
C GLN A 111 7.38 -6.20 -10.22
N ASN A 112 7.79 -7.46 -10.40
CA ASN A 112 7.24 -8.58 -9.63
C ASN A 112 7.55 -8.47 -8.13
N ALA A 113 8.75 -7.99 -7.78
CA ALA A 113 9.13 -7.74 -6.40
C ALA A 113 8.30 -6.60 -5.77
N LEU A 114 8.05 -5.50 -6.49
CA LEU A 114 7.15 -4.43 -6.05
C LEU A 114 5.74 -4.96 -5.75
N GLU A 115 5.19 -5.79 -6.64
CA GLU A 115 3.85 -6.37 -6.47
C GLU A 115 3.78 -7.30 -5.25
N LYS A 116 4.76 -8.19 -5.09
CA LYS A 116 4.84 -9.10 -3.93
C LYS A 116 4.98 -8.32 -2.63
N GLU A 117 5.78 -7.26 -2.62
CA GLU A 117 5.97 -6.43 -1.43
C GLU A 117 4.72 -5.62 -1.10
N PHE A 118 4.02 -5.09 -2.10
CA PHE A 118 2.72 -4.47 -1.87
C PHE A 118 1.73 -5.46 -1.24
N LYS A 119 1.64 -6.69 -1.78
CA LYS A 119 0.78 -7.75 -1.23
C LYS A 119 1.16 -8.10 0.20
N MET A 120 2.45 -8.14 0.51
CA MET A 120 2.97 -8.37 1.86
C MET A 120 2.51 -7.29 2.85
N TRP A 121 2.46 -6.02 2.43
CA TRP A 121 2.06 -4.91 3.31
C TRP A 121 0.55 -4.71 3.43
N TYR A 122 -0.19 -4.85 2.34
CA TYR A 122 -1.62 -4.48 2.26
C TYR A 122 -2.57 -5.67 2.08
N GLY A 123 -2.07 -6.91 2.18
CA GLY A 123 -2.90 -8.10 2.36
C GLY A 123 -3.78 -8.51 1.18
N ALA A 124 -4.84 -9.26 1.50
CA ALA A 124 -5.84 -9.86 0.59
C ALA A 124 -7.25 -9.24 0.76
N GLU A 125 -8.21 -9.65 -0.09
CA GLU A 125 -9.54 -9.02 -0.35
C GLU A 125 -10.39 -8.75 0.88
N ASP A 126 -10.42 -9.71 1.79
CA ASP A 126 -11.39 -9.87 2.86
C ASP A 126 -10.87 -9.35 4.22
N ASP A 127 -9.67 -8.76 4.25
CA ASP A 127 -9.03 -8.27 5.46
C ASP A 127 -9.32 -6.79 5.69
N LEU A 128 -10.34 -6.50 6.50
CA LEU A 128 -10.73 -5.13 6.87
C LEU A 128 -9.58 -4.36 7.54
N ALA A 129 -8.72 -5.04 8.32
CA ALA A 129 -7.58 -4.40 8.97
C ALA A 129 -6.52 -3.97 7.95
N ALA A 130 -6.31 -4.77 6.90
CA ALA A 130 -5.44 -4.40 5.79
C ALA A 130 -6.00 -3.23 4.96
N TRP A 131 -7.31 -3.21 4.73
CA TRP A 131 -8.00 -2.07 4.11
C TRP A 131 -7.89 -0.80 4.95
N HIS A 132 -8.04 -0.88 6.27
CA HIS A 132 -7.85 0.25 7.17
C HIS A 132 -6.40 0.77 7.14
N ALA A 133 -5.42 -0.13 7.09
CA ALA A 133 -4.02 0.25 6.95
C ALA A 133 -3.76 1.04 5.65
N LEU A 134 -4.37 0.61 4.53
CA LEU A 134 -4.34 1.36 3.28
C LEU A 134 -5.05 2.71 3.42
N CYS A 135 -6.29 2.72 3.91
CA CYS A 135 -7.09 3.94 4.08
C CYS A 135 -6.36 4.98 4.93
N ARG A 136 -5.68 4.57 6.00
CA ARG A 136 -4.85 5.46 6.82
C ARG A 136 -3.65 6.00 6.04
N ALA A 137 -2.94 5.15 5.29
CA ALA A 137 -1.78 5.55 4.49
C ALA A 137 -2.14 6.60 3.41
N ILE A 138 -3.31 6.46 2.77
CA ILE A 138 -3.82 7.43 1.78
C ILE A 138 -4.66 8.54 2.42
N GLY A 139 -4.82 8.53 3.74
CA GLY A 139 -5.41 9.63 4.48
C GLY A 139 -6.93 9.72 4.46
N ILE A 140 -7.66 8.63 4.19
CA ILE A 140 -9.12 8.55 4.29
C ILE A 140 -9.54 8.64 5.75
N LYS A 141 -10.40 9.63 6.06
CA LYS A 141 -11.07 9.79 7.34
C LYS A 141 -12.52 10.26 7.10
N PRO A 142 -13.52 9.74 7.83
CA PRO A 142 -13.42 8.64 8.80
C PRO A 142 -13.12 7.28 8.13
N LEU A 143 -12.64 6.31 8.91
CA LEU A 143 -12.35 4.98 8.37
C LEU A 143 -13.66 4.26 8.02
N PRO A 144 -13.76 3.64 6.83
CA PRO A 144 -14.97 2.93 6.45
C PRO A 144 -15.17 1.64 7.27
N GLU A 145 -16.42 1.21 7.43
CA GLU A 145 -16.74 0.08 8.31
C GLU A 145 -16.64 -1.29 7.62
N THR A 146 -16.66 -1.31 6.29
CA THR A 146 -16.62 -2.55 5.51
C THR A 146 -15.55 -2.48 4.42
N CYS A 147 -15.06 -3.64 3.98
CA CYS A 147 -14.10 -3.74 2.89
C CYS A 147 -14.64 -3.09 1.61
N GLU A 148 -15.93 -3.26 1.30
CA GLU A 148 -16.59 -2.65 0.13
C GLU A 148 -16.58 -1.11 0.18
N GLN A 149 -16.74 -0.51 1.36
CA GLN A 149 -16.64 0.93 1.51
C GLN A 149 -15.19 1.41 1.39
N CYS A 150 -14.23 0.65 1.94
CA CYS A 150 -12.79 0.92 1.78
C CYS A 150 -12.38 0.87 0.31
N GLU A 151 -12.87 -0.13 -0.42
CA GLU A 151 -12.67 -0.29 -1.86
C GLU A 151 -13.17 0.94 -2.64
N LYS A 152 -14.41 1.37 -2.39
CA LYS A 152 -15.02 2.55 -3.04
C LYS A 152 -14.23 3.83 -2.75
N ALA A 153 -13.75 4.00 -1.51
CA ALA A 153 -12.96 5.15 -1.12
C ALA A 153 -11.56 5.14 -1.76
N ALA A 154 -10.89 3.98 -1.79
CA ALA A 154 -9.60 3.80 -2.45
C ALA A 154 -9.69 4.03 -3.97
N ARG A 155 -10.77 3.57 -4.63
CA ARG A 155 -11.04 3.84 -6.06
C ARG A 155 -11.16 5.34 -6.39
N ARG A 156 -11.65 6.15 -5.45
CA ARG A 156 -11.79 7.61 -5.63
C ARG A 156 -10.49 8.38 -5.34
N THR A 157 -9.50 7.71 -4.76
CA THR A 157 -8.21 8.29 -4.43
C THR A 157 -7.20 8.00 -5.53
N HIS A 158 -6.37 9.00 -5.87
CA HIS A 158 -5.27 8.83 -6.81
C HIS A 158 -3.97 8.86 -6.01
N VAL A 159 -3.18 7.79 -6.11
CA VAL A 159 -1.96 7.61 -5.32
C VAL A 159 -0.95 6.80 -6.14
N ASN A 160 0.35 7.04 -5.93
CA ASN A 160 1.40 6.24 -6.55
C ASN A 160 1.69 5.01 -5.69
N ILE A 161 1.70 3.83 -6.31
CA ILE A 161 1.87 2.54 -5.62
C ILE A 161 3.29 2.39 -5.04
N VAL A 162 4.31 2.94 -5.71
CA VAL A 162 5.68 2.90 -5.19
C VAL A 162 5.82 3.76 -3.94
N ASP A 163 5.12 4.90 -3.86
CA ASP A 163 5.09 5.71 -2.64
C ASP A 163 4.44 4.97 -1.46
N LEU A 164 3.41 4.14 -1.72
CA LEU A 164 2.81 3.29 -0.69
C LEU A 164 3.81 2.26 -0.14
N ILE A 165 4.60 1.63 -1.02
CA ILE A 165 5.64 0.69 -0.61
C ILE A 165 6.76 1.42 0.15
N GLU A 166 7.23 2.57 -0.35
CA GLU A 166 8.26 3.39 0.29
C GLU A 166 7.85 3.86 1.69
N CYS A 167 6.59 4.28 1.85
CA CYS A 167 6.02 4.67 3.15
C CYS A 167 6.19 3.56 4.18
N ARG A 168 5.98 2.29 3.78
CA ARG A 168 6.14 1.13 4.66
C ARG A 168 7.58 0.73 4.92
N ARG A 169 8.47 0.89 3.94
CA ARG A 169 9.90 0.60 4.09
C ARG A 169 10.63 1.60 4.99
N GLY A 170 10.29 2.89 4.89
CA GLY A 170 11.07 3.98 5.49
C GLY A 170 10.39 4.72 6.64
N ASN A 171 9.25 4.21 7.15
CA ASN A 171 8.44 4.86 8.19
C ASN A 171 8.08 6.33 7.85
N LYS A 172 7.81 6.59 6.56
CA LYS A 172 7.50 7.94 6.05
C LYS A 172 5.99 8.17 6.07
N GLY A 173 5.48 8.76 7.15
CA GLY A 173 4.23 9.53 7.23
C GLY A 173 3.03 9.11 6.36
N ARG A 174 2.23 10.10 5.93
CA ARG A 174 1.10 9.91 5.00
C ARG A 174 1.63 10.00 3.56
N VAL A 175 1.09 9.16 2.68
CA VAL A 175 1.44 9.18 1.26
C VAL A 175 0.75 10.35 0.56
N GLN A 176 1.44 10.96 -0.39
CA GLN A 176 0.86 12.01 -1.23
C GLN A 176 -0.28 11.44 -2.08
N THR A 177 -1.45 12.06 -1.97
CA THR A 177 -2.60 11.79 -2.83
C THR A 177 -2.81 12.92 -3.82
N PHE A 178 -3.37 12.57 -4.98
CA PHE A 178 -3.56 13.46 -6.11
C PHE A 178 -5.05 13.68 -6.39
N ARG A 179 -5.39 14.84 -6.96
CA ARG A 179 -6.78 15.18 -7.24
C ARG A 179 -7.33 14.36 -8.39
N ASN A 180 -6.50 14.07 -9.38
CA ASN A 180 -6.88 13.37 -10.60
C ASN A 180 -5.73 12.54 -11.18
N VAL A 181 -6.04 11.76 -12.22
CA VAL A 181 -5.08 10.88 -12.91
C VAL A 181 -3.96 11.67 -13.59
N GLU A 182 -4.20 12.91 -14.04
CA GLU A 182 -3.21 13.70 -14.78
C GLU A 182 -2.10 14.23 -13.85
N GLU A 183 -2.47 14.69 -12.65
CA GLU A 183 -1.50 15.04 -11.60
C GLU A 183 -0.66 13.82 -11.20
N LEU A 184 -1.31 12.66 -10.98
CA LEU A 184 -0.62 11.41 -10.68
C LEU A 184 0.33 10.99 -11.82
N ARG A 185 -0.07 11.17 -13.07
CA ARG A 185 0.74 10.87 -14.26
C ARG A 185 1.95 11.77 -14.34
N THR A 186 1.77 13.08 -14.17
CA THR A 186 2.86 14.05 -14.20
C THR A 186 3.88 13.74 -13.10
N TYR A 187 3.40 13.51 -11.87
CA TYR A 187 4.25 13.09 -10.76
C TYR A 187 5.02 11.79 -11.05
N THR A 188 4.33 10.77 -11.57
CA THR A 188 4.94 9.46 -11.90
C THR A 188 6.02 9.59 -12.96
N ARG A 189 5.81 10.46 -13.97
CA ARG A 189 6.81 10.75 -15.02
C ARG A 189 7.99 11.53 -14.49
N MET A 190 7.76 12.53 -13.63
CA MET A 190 8.81 13.36 -13.06
C MET A 190 9.71 12.59 -12.10
N THR A 191 9.13 11.71 -11.29
CA THR A 191 9.86 10.95 -10.26
C THR A 191 10.41 9.61 -10.75
N GLY A 192 9.93 9.09 -11.88
CA GLY A 192 10.30 7.76 -12.37
C GLY A 192 9.69 6.61 -11.55
N LYS A 193 8.77 6.89 -10.63
CA LYS A 193 8.08 5.92 -9.76
C LYS A 193 7.05 5.09 -10.51
N VAL A 194 7.52 4.27 -11.44
CA VAL A 194 6.68 3.50 -12.35
C VAL A 194 6.34 2.14 -11.76
N PHE A 195 5.03 1.89 -11.62
CA PHE A 195 4.46 0.57 -11.34
C PHE A 195 3.69 0.08 -12.58
N ARG A 196 4.04 -1.10 -13.09
CA ARG A 196 3.49 -1.65 -14.34
C ARG A 196 2.10 -2.21 -14.09
N ASN A 197 1.14 -1.72 -14.86
CA ASN A 197 -0.21 -2.24 -14.85
C ASN A 197 -0.30 -3.54 -15.70
N ARG A 198 -0.32 -4.73 -15.07
CA ARG A 198 -0.46 -6.04 -15.74
C ARG A 198 -1.90 -6.60 -15.62
N PHE A 199 -2.91 -5.87 -16.08
CA PHE A 199 -4.26 -6.46 -16.16
C PHE A 199 -4.40 -7.31 -17.42
N ASN A 200 -4.23 -8.63 -17.24
CA ASN A 200 -4.85 -9.69 -18.06
C ASN A 200 -4.75 -11.08 -17.38
N GLN A 201 -4.39 -11.17 -16.09
CA GLN A 201 -4.35 -12.45 -15.38
C GLN A 201 -5.24 -12.40 -14.14
N GLU A 202 -6.05 -13.44 -14.02
CA GLU A 202 -7.12 -13.60 -13.03
C GLU A 202 -6.59 -13.61 -11.57
N ASP A 203 -5.27 -13.76 -11.37
CA ASP A 203 -4.56 -13.85 -10.07
C ASP A 203 -4.08 -12.52 -9.44
N GLY A 204 -4.37 -11.36 -10.03
CA GLY A 204 -3.87 -10.07 -9.53
C GLY A 204 -4.51 -9.63 -8.21
N ASN A 205 -3.71 -9.11 -7.26
CA ASN A 205 -4.18 -8.53 -6.00
C ASN A 205 -5.24 -7.42 -6.27
N VAL A 206 -6.51 -7.72 -6.10
CA VAL A 206 -7.63 -6.79 -5.80
C VAL A 206 -7.28 -5.40 -5.31
N VAL A 207 -6.55 -5.27 -4.19
CA VAL A 207 -6.26 -3.97 -3.60
C VAL A 207 -5.48 -3.14 -4.61
N LEU A 208 -4.50 -3.75 -5.30
CA LEU A 208 -3.84 -3.14 -6.45
C LEU A 208 -4.84 -2.81 -7.55
N ARG A 209 -5.80 -3.70 -7.85
CA ARG A 209 -6.79 -3.47 -8.90
C ARG A 209 -7.58 -2.17 -8.69
N HIS A 210 -7.87 -1.81 -7.44
CA HIS A 210 -8.60 -0.59 -7.09
C HIS A 210 -7.73 0.68 -7.11
N LEU A 211 -6.41 0.54 -6.98
CA LEU A 211 -5.46 1.65 -6.98
C LEU A 211 -4.81 1.90 -8.35
N LEU A 212 -4.75 0.87 -9.20
CA LEU A 212 -4.15 0.95 -10.53
C LEU A 212 -4.91 1.94 -11.41
N ARG A 213 -4.16 2.79 -12.10
CA ARG A 213 -4.66 3.74 -13.10
C ARG A 213 -3.87 3.53 -14.38
N ASN A 214 -4.52 3.73 -15.52
CA ASN A 214 -3.85 3.72 -16.82
C ASN A 214 -3.05 5.02 -17.00
N ILE A 215 -1.86 5.06 -16.40
CA ILE A 215 -0.99 6.25 -16.40
C ILE A 215 -0.31 6.43 -17.77
N PHE A 216 -0.05 5.35 -18.52
CA PHE A 216 0.73 5.39 -19.77
C PHE A 216 -0.06 5.03 -21.05
N ARG A 217 -1.39 4.79 -20.97
CA ARG A 217 -2.22 4.74 -22.18
C ARG A 217 -2.66 6.17 -22.49
N GLU A 218 -2.17 6.71 -23.60
CA GLU A 218 -2.84 7.84 -24.26
C GLU A 218 -4.27 7.39 -24.56
N SER A 219 -5.23 8.24 -24.20
CA SER A 219 -6.60 8.12 -24.67
C SER A 219 -6.56 8.19 -26.20
N LEU A 220 -6.79 7.05 -26.86
CA LEU A 220 -7.35 7.04 -28.22
C LEU A 220 -8.80 7.50 -28.14
#